data_AF-H3HB75-F1
#
_entry.id   AF-H3HB75-F1
#
_cell.length_a   1.000
_cell.length_b   1.000
_cell.length_c   1.000
_cell.angle_alpha   90.00
_cell.angle_beta   90.00
_cell.angle_gamma   90.00
#
_symmetry.space_group_name_H-M   'P 1'
#
loop_
_entity.id
_entity.type
_entity.pdbx_description
1 polymer ?
#
loop_
_entity_poly.entity_id
_entity_poly.type
_entity_poly.pdbx_seq_one_letter_code
_entity_poly.pdbx_strand_id
1 'polypeptide(L)'
;MADRACCCWLEHVRDNIQPLVFCNWYSSASCCLPAHDADINGKFLALIEAGPACEKFQNAAKRFLSFVFCYACDPEEPVHFSTPLDTHFFDASTKSVKICATVAINMAPKLFSDCGLTLPDDRETICSPNSPVVPHKVWPDCQDQQHVCQDNATSTWYCSDSECGAAHTPTGFNDVPCNASRYTCDGVLMFLNDNRAAKPPNYEDYPVEIVDEVLCREEYGEEEAATRSVRPTSTLIVVVVALSVALALQNPIHTR
;
A
#
# COMPACT_ATOMS: atom_id res chain seq x y z
N MET A 1 -3.38 21.81 -16.67
CA MET A 1 -4.56 22.13 -15.85
C MET A 1 -4.44 21.29 -14.61
N ALA A 2 -4.09 21.90 -13.48
CA ALA A 2 -3.85 21.19 -12.22
C ALA A 2 -5.19 20.88 -11.57
N ASP A 3 -5.54 19.58 -11.50
CA ASP A 3 -6.74 19.08 -10.86
C ASP A 3 -6.58 19.24 -9.34
N ARG A 4 -7.30 20.19 -8.74
CA ARG A 4 -7.28 20.46 -7.29
C ARG A 4 -8.20 19.50 -6.54
N ALA A 5 -7.98 18.19 -6.68
CA ALA A 5 -8.81 17.17 -6.04
C ALA A 5 -8.60 17.07 -4.50
N CYS A 6 -7.45 17.49 -3.98
CA CYS A 6 -7.10 17.46 -2.55
C CYS A 6 -7.28 18.83 -1.84
N CYS A 7 -8.40 19.52 -2.08
CA CYS A 7 -8.65 20.84 -1.50
C CYS A 7 -9.89 20.84 -0.62
N CYS A 8 -9.92 20.01 0.43
CA CYS A 8 -10.73 20.29 1.61
C CYS A 8 -10.09 21.46 2.40
N TRP A 9 -10.02 22.64 1.77
CA TRP A 9 -9.73 23.87 2.50
C TRP A 9 -10.96 24.19 3.36
N LEU A 10 -10.96 23.67 4.58
CA LEU A 10 -11.73 24.24 5.68
C LEU A 10 -11.11 25.60 6.02
N GLU A 11 -11.31 26.59 5.16
CA GLU A 11 -11.28 27.97 5.59
C GLU A 11 -12.45 28.14 6.59
N HIS A 12 -12.12 28.35 7.86
CA HIS A 12 -13.00 28.46 9.03
C HIS A 12 -13.44 27.14 9.68
N VAL A 13 -12.68 26.66 10.68
CA VAL A 13 -13.00 26.78 12.13
C VAL A 13 -11.71 26.45 12.90
N ARG A 14 -11.16 27.41 13.65
CA ARG A 14 -9.90 27.24 14.41
C ARG A 14 -10.07 26.63 15.80
N ASP A 15 -11.28 26.23 16.18
CA ASP A 15 -11.56 25.67 17.51
C ASP A 15 -12.18 24.27 17.36
N ASN A 16 -11.38 23.24 17.66
CA ASN A 16 -11.66 21.78 17.57
C ASN A 16 -11.33 21.05 16.25
N ILE A 17 -10.10 21.22 15.75
CA ILE A 17 -9.53 20.23 14.82
C ILE A 17 -9.01 19.06 15.68
N GLN A 18 -9.73 17.94 15.69
CA GLN A 18 -9.20 16.69 16.24
C GLN A 18 -8.05 16.22 15.34
N PRO A 19 -6.87 15.90 15.88
CA PRO A 19 -5.75 15.41 15.07
C PRO A 19 -6.04 14.00 14.54
N LEU A 20 -5.42 13.64 13.42
CA LEU A 20 -5.33 12.23 12.98
C LEU A 20 -4.51 11.46 14.02
N VAL A 21 -5.05 10.35 14.52
CA VAL A 21 -4.41 9.53 15.55
C VAL A 21 -3.64 8.37 14.90
N PHE A 22 -4.25 7.69 13.92
CA PHE A 22 -3.68 6.52 13.28
C PHE A 22 -2.74 6.92 12.13
N CYS A 23 -3.25 7.65 11.14
CA CYS A 23 -2.54 8.21 10.00
C CYS A 23 -1.82 9.52 10.35
N ASN A 24 -1.25 9.59 11.55
CA ASN A 24 -0.69 10.81 12.14
C ASN A 24 0.52 11.39 11.40
N TRP A 25 1.14 10.64 10.47
CA TRP A 25 2.24 11.15 9.64
C TRP A 25 1.77 12.26 8.69
N TYR A 26 0.46 12.31 8.40
CA TYR A 26 -0.20 13.34 7.62
C TYR A 26 -0.83 14.44 8.48
N SER A 27 -0.49 14.54 9.78
CA SER A 27 -1.14 15.50 10.69
C SER A 27 -0.94 16.97 10.31
N SER A 28 0.12 17.30 9.55
CA SER A 28 0.39 18.67 9.08
C SER A 28 -0.37 19.03 7.81
N ALA A 29 -0.68 18.05 6.97
CA ALA A 29 -1.43 18.18 5.73
C ALA A 29 -1.98 16.81 5.35
N SER A 30 -3.30 16.69 5.27
CA SER A 30 -3.99 15.44 4.96
C SER A 30 -5.18 15.68 4.04
N CYS A 31 -5.53 14.66 3.24
CA CYS A 31 -6.77 14.66 2.45
C CYS A 31 -7.92 13.92 3.14
N CYS A 32 -7.65 13.28 4.28
CA CYS A 32 -8.66 12.60 5.08
C CYS A 32 -9.10 13.41 6.32
N LEU A 33 -10.34 13.20 6.73
CA LEU A 33 -10.92 13.75 7.97
C LEU A 33 -10.64 12.81 9.16
N PRO A 34 -10.67 13.30 10.41
CA PRO A 34 -10.49 12.45 11.60
C PRO A 34 -11.48 11.27 11.68
N ALA A 35 -12.69 11.44 11.14
CA ALA A 35 -13.66 10.34 11.05
C ALA A 35 -13.20 9.22 10.10
N HIS A 36 -12.54 9.56 8.99
CA HIS A 36 -11.96 8.58 8.07
C HIS A 36 -10.74 7.90 8.70
N ASP A 37 -9.90 8.64 9.45
CA ASP A 37 -8.79 8.07 10.20
C ASP A 37 -9.24 7.01 11.21
N ALA A 38 -10.33 7.29 11.94
CA ALA A 38 -10.92 6.33 12.87
C ALA A 38 -11.47 5.09 12.15
N ASP A 39 -12.12 5.24 11.01
CA ASP A 39 -12.61 4.12 10.18
C ASP A 39 -11.45 3.26 9.64
N ILE A 40 -10.44 3.91 9.06
CA ILE A 40 -9.22 3.26 8.56
C ILE A 40 -8.54 2.47 9.68
N ASN A 41 -8.40 3.07 10.87
CA ASN A 41 -7.85 2.38 12.03
C ASN A 41 -8.69 1.16 12.44
N GLY A 42 -10.03 1.30 12.47
CA GLY A 42 -10.94 0.20 12.77
C GLY A 42 -10.74 -0.98 11.80
N LYS A 43 -10.70 -0.70 10.49
CA LYS A 43 -10.48 -1.70 9.45
C LYS A 43 -9.09 -2.33 9.52
N PHE A 44 -8.06 -1.54 9.83
CA PHE A 44 -6.70 -2.04 10.03
C PHE A 44 -6.64 -3.01 11.21
N LEU A 45 -7.17 -2.62 12.37
CA LEU A 45 -7.19 -3.45 13.58
C LEU A 45 -8.00 -4.73 13.34
N ALA A 46 -9.17 -4.62 12.70
CA ALA A 46 -9.99 -5.78 12.35
C ALA A 46 -9.23 -6.82 11.52
N LEU A 47 -8.29 -6.41 10.66
CA LEU A 47 -7.44 -7.29 9.86
C LEU A 47 -6.29 -7.91 10.67
N ILE A 48 -5.61 -7.13 11.53
CA ILE A 48 -4.38 -7.58 12.20
C ILE A 48 -4.60 -8.27 13.56
N GLU A 49 -5.80 -8.19 14.12
CA GLU A 49 -6.15 -8.75 15.42
C GLU A 49 -6.70 -10.18 15.31
N ALA A 50 -5.84 -11.13 14.95
CA ALA A 50 -6.14 -12.58 14.94
C ALA A 50 -6.23 -13.22 16.35
N GLY A 51 -6.40 -12.39 17.39
CA GLY A 51 -6.56 -12.80 18.79
C GLY A 51 -5.57 -12.14 19.76
N PRO A 52 -5.80 -12.23 21.09
CA PRO A 52 -5.06 -11.45 22.09
C PRO A 52 -3.56 -11.75 22.20
N ALA A 53 -3.13 -12.95 21.78
CA ALA A 53 -1.71 -13.33 21.74
C ALA A 53 -0.99 -12.64 20.56
N CYS A 54 -1.68 -12.51 19.43
CA CYS A 54 -1.17 -11.92 18.19
C CYS A 54 -1.24 -10.38 18.19
N GLU A 55 -2.19 -9.82 18.94
CA GLU A 55 -2.32 -8.38 19.16
C GLU A 55 -1.03 -7.77 19.73
N LYS A 56 -0.41 -8.45 20.70
CA LYS A 56 0.82 -8.01 21.37
C LYS A 56 2.08 -8.20 20.54
N PHE A 57 2.02 -8.98 19.46
CA PHE A 57 3.18 -9.23 18.62
C PHE A 57 3.46 -8.03 17.73
N GLN A 58 4.57 -7.34 17.99
CA GLN A 58 5.06 -6.26 17.17
C GLN A 58 5.73 -6.86 15.93
N ASN A 59 5.17 -6.55 14.76
CA ASN A 59 5.69 -7.00 13.47
C ASN A 59 5.94 -5.77 12.61
N ALA A 60 7.15 -5.64 12.04
CA ALA A 60 7.48 -4.55 11.13
C ALA A 60 6.51 -4.48 9.94
N ALA A 61 5.97 -5.61 9.49
CA ALA A 61 4.98 -5.66 8.42
C ALA A 61 3.69 -4.89 8.74
N LYS A 62 3.26 -4.86 10.01
CA LYS A 62 2.09 -4.07 10.45
C LYS A 62 2.30 -2.56 10.18
N ARG A 63 3.54 -2.07 10.30
CA ARG A 63 3.88 -0.68 9.99
C ARG A 63 3.73 -0.39 8.50
N PHE A 64 4.28 -1.23 7.63
CA PHE A 64 4.17 -1.03 6.18
C PHE A 64 2.70 -1.15 5.71
N LEU A 65 1.96 -2.09 6.29
CA LEU A 65 0.53 -2.22 6.07
C LEU A 65 -0.24 -0.95 6.47
N SER A 66 0.11 -0.31 7.59
CA SER A 66 -0.52 0.94 8.00
C SER A 66 -0.34 2.07 6.97
N PHE A 67 0.80 2.13 6.27
CA PHE A 67 1.01 3.12 5.22
C PHE A 67 0.01 2.97 4.07
N VAL A 68 -0.33 1.73 3.71
CA VAL A 68 -1.32 1.42 2.68
C VAL A 68 -2.73 1.76 3.12
N PHE A 69 -3.09 1.40 4.35
CA PHE A 69 -4.41 1.73 4.91
C PHE A 69 -4.65 3.24 4.96
N CYS A 70 -3.62 4.00 5.28
CA CYS A 70 -3.64 5.45 5.35
C CYS A 70 -3.39 6.16 4.03
N TYR A 71 -3.36 5.43 2.91
CA TYR A 71 -3.06 6.00 1.59
C TYR A 71 -4.02 7.15 1.21
N ALA A 72 -5.31 7.05 1.56
CA ALA A 72 -6.29 8.11 1.32
C ALA A 72 -6.04 9.42 2.11
N CYS A 73 -5.17 9.37 3.14
CA CYS A 73 -4.79 10.55 3.92
C CYS A 73 -3.62 11.31 3.32
N ASP A 74 -2.90 10.72 2.35
CA ASP A 74 -1.72 11.31 1.73
C ASP A 74 -2.10 12.58 0.95
N PRO A 75 -1.47 13.74 1.22
CA PRO A 75 -1.68 14.95 0.44
C PRO A 75 -1.30 14.81 -1.05
N GLU A 76 -0.45 13.84 -1.38
CA GLU A 76 -0.01 13.53 -2.75
C GLU A 76 -0.81 12.38 -3.38
N GLU A 77 -1.88 11.91 -2.73
CA GLU A 77 -2.75 10.84 -3.24
C GLU A 77 -3.12 10.97 -4.75
N PRO A 78 -3.48 12.16 -5.28
CA PRO A 78 -3.87 12.27 -6.68
C PRO A 78 -2.77 11.93 -7.69
N VAL A 79 -1.48 12.00 -7.30
CA VAL A 79 -0.38 11.62 -8.20
C VAL A 79 -0.13 10.12 -8.22
N HIS A 80 -0.59 9.41 -7.20
CA HIS A 80 -0.45 7.96 -7.05
C HIS A 80 -1.71 7.21 -7.52
N PHE A 81 -2.75 7.93 -7.92
CA PHE A 81 -3.97 7.38 -8.50
C PHE A 81 -4.13 7.78 -9.97
N SER A 82 -3.65 6.93 -10.88
CA SER A 82 -3.54 7.24 -12.30
C SER A 82 -3.92 6.06 -13.20
N THR A 83 -3.80 6.20 -14.51
CA THR A 83 -3.84 5.06 -15.43
C THR A 83 -2.77 4.02 -15.05
N PRO A 84 -3.04 2.70 -15.22
CA PRO A 84 -2.04 1.65 -15.07
C PRO A 84 -0.74 1.93 -15.82
N LEU A 85 0.40 1.57 -15.22
CA LEU A 85 1.69 1.60 -15.92
C LEU A 85 1.81 0.33 -16.76
N ASP A 86 1.58 -0.82 -16.14
CA ASP A 86 1.46 -2.09 -16.84
C ASP A 86 0.04 -2.27 -17.42
N THR A 87 -0.22 -1.60 -18.55
CA THR A 87 -1.47 -1.74 -19.31
C THR A 87 -1.65 -3.10 -19.99
N HIS A 88 -0.61 -3.94 -20.00
CA HIS A 88 -0.73 -5.32 -20.47
C HIS A 88 -1.42 -6.16 -19.40
N PHE A 89 -1.02 -6.02 -18.14
CA PHE A 89 -1.60 -6.79 -17.03
C PHE A 89 -2.89 -6.15 -16.45
N PHE A 90 -2.96 -4.83 -16.39
CA PHE A 90 -4.13 -4.10 -15.88
C PHE A 90 -4.93 -3.44 -17.01
N ASP A 91 -6.25 -3.33 -16.82
CA ASP A 91 -7.13 -2.70 -17.80
C ASP A 91 -6.85 -1.19 -17.90
N ALA A 92 -6.36 -0.76 -19.07
CA ALA A 92 -6.02 0.63 -19.37
C ALA A 92 -7.22 1.60 -19.30
N SER A 93 -8.45 1.10 -19.38
CA SER A 93 -9.67 1.91 -19.25
C SER A 93 -9.98 2.28 -17.78
N THR A 94 -9.31 1.63 -16.83
CA THR A 94 -9.47 1.87 -15.40
C THR A 94 -8.36 2.76 -14.85
N LYS A 95 -8.57 3.28 -13.64
CA LYS A 95 -7.49 3.86 -12.82
C LYS A 95 -6.98 2.83 -11.85
N SER A 96 -5.72 2.93 -11.48
CA SER A 96 -5.08 2.08 -10.47
C SER A 96 -4.37 2.91 -9.42
N VAL A 97 -4.34 2.34 -8.21
CA VAL A 97 -3.57 2.83 -7.07
C VAL A 97 -2.14 2.34 -7.19
N LYS A 98 -1.15 3.22 -7.10
CA LYS A 98 0.27 2.84 -7.14
C LYS A 98 0.81 2.63 -5.74
N ILE A 99 1.35 1.44 -5.48
CA ILE A 99 2.08 1.14 -4.25
C ILE A 99 3.52 0.78 -4.58
N CYS A 100 4.47 1.44 -3.94
CA CYS A 100 5.89 1.15 -4.13
C CYS A 100 6.20 -0.32 -3.77
N ALA A 101 6.96 -1.01 -4.62
CA ALA A 101 7.41 -2.38 -4.40
C ALA A 101 8.14 -2.54 -3.06
N THR A 102 8.90 -1.53 -2.64
CA THR A 102 9.57 -1.51 -1.33
C THR A 102 8.57 -1.56 -0.17
N VAL A 103 7.39 -0.93 -0.29
CA VAL A 103 6.33 -1.03 0.71
C VAL A 103 5.65 -2.40 0.60
N ALA A 104 5.29 -2.83 -0.61
CA ALA A 104 4.66 -4.12 -0.89
C ALA A 104 5.42 -5.31 -0.29
N ILE A 105 6.70 -5.45 -0.62
CA ILE A 105 7.53 -6.57 -0.17
C ILE A 105 7.62 -6.63 1.36
N ASN A 106 7.65 -5.48 2.04
CA ASN A 106 7.76 -5.41 3.50
C ASN A 106 6.42 -5.62 4.24
N MET A 107 5.31 -5.81 3.54
CA MET A 107 4.02 -6.25 4.09
C MET A 107 3.48 -7.49 3.37
N ALA A 108 4.35 -8.29 2.74
CA ALA A 108 3.93 -9.49 2.05
C ALA A 108 3.17 -10.46 3.00
N PRO A 109 2.14 -11.18 2.52
CA PRO A 109 1.31 -12.08 3.34
C PRO A 109 2.10 -13.01 4.25
N LYS A 110 3.19 -13.59 3.73
CA LYS A 110 4.06 -14.51 4.48
C LYS A 110 4.58 -13.93 5.80
N LEU A 111 4.78 -12.61 5.88
CA LEU A 111 5.26 -11.93 7.07
C LEU A 111 4.24 -11.92 8.21
N PHE A 112 2.98 -12.27 7.94
CA PHE A 112 1.92 -12.38 8.94
C PHE A 112 1.61 -13.84 9.33
N SER A 113 2.33 -14.83 8.79
CA SER A 113 1.98 -16.25 8.97
C SER A 113 2.09 -16.75 10.41
N ASP A 114 2.97 -16.16 11.22
CA ASP A 114 3.18 -16.57 12.62
C ASP A 114 1.98 -16.23 13.52
N CYS A 115 1.31 -15.12 13.20
CA CYS A 115 0.17 -14.62 13.97
C CYS A 115 -1.17 -14.76 13.24
N GLY A 116 -1.13 -15.07 11.94
CA GLY A 116 -2.30 -15.01 11.07
C GLY A 116 -2.78 -13.60 10.80
N LEU A 117 -3.80 -13.51 9.97
CA LEU A 117 -4.64 -12.32 9.81
C LEU A 117 -6.09 -12.73 10.04
N THR A 118 -6.91 -11.77 10.40
CA THR A 118 -8.36 -11.96 10.47
C THR A 118 -8.95 -11.49 9.16
N LEU A 119 -9.58 -12.40 8.43
CA LEU A 119 -10.35 -12.01 7.24
C LEU A 119 -11.80 -11.77 7.63
N PRO A 120 -12.31 -10.53 7.51
CA PRO A 120 -13.73 -10.30 7.54
C PRO A 120 -14.34 -10.80 6.24
N ASP A 121 -15.53 -11.39 6.31
CA ASP A 121 -16.29 -11.70 5.09
C ASP A 121 -16.65 -10.42 4.31
N ASP A 122 -16.91 -9.35 5.06
CA ASP A 122 -17.17 -8.00 4.56
C ASP A 122 -16.63 -6.98 5.58
N ARG A 123 -15.78 -6.05 5.13
CA ARG A 123 -15.17 -5.00 5.97
C ARG A 123 -16.18 -4.00 6.52
N GLU A 124 -17.35 -3.87 5.89
CA GLU A 124 -18.40 -2.94 6.30
C GLU A 124 -19.38 -3.55 7.32
N THR A 125 -19.31 -4.87 7.55
CA THR A 125 -20.26 -5.57 8.40
C THR A 125 -19.62 -5.99 9.73
N ILE A 126 -19.96 -5.27 10.81
CA ILE A 126 -19.47 -5.54 12.19
C ILE A 126 -19.84 -6.93 12.73
N CYS A 127 -20.84 -7.58 12.15
CA CYS A 127 -21.33 -8.90 12.54
C CYS A 127 -20.69 -10.04 11.72
N SER A 128 -19.78 -9.73 10.78
CA SER A 128 -19.12 -10.74 9.96
C SER A 128 -18.24 -11.63 10.84
N PRO A 129 -18.30 -12.96 10.69
CA PRO A 129 -17.43 -13.85 11.43
C PRO A 129 -15.98 -13.58 11.02
N ASN A 130 -15.17 -13.21 12.00
CA ASN A 130 -13.74 -13.01 11.86
C ASN A 130 -13.04 -14.37 11.86
N SER A 131 -12.60 -14.82 10.68
CA SER A 131 -11.89 -16.09 10.55
C SER A 131 -10.39 -15.85 10.50
N PRO A 132 -9.61 -16.40 11.45
CA PRO A 132 -8.17 -16.34 11.35
C PRO A 132 -7.72 -17.17 10.14
N VAL A 133 -6.88 -16.58 9.32
CA VAL A 133 -6.34 -17.22 8.13
C VAL A 133 -4.83 -17.26 8.18
N VAL A 134 -4.27 -18.22 7.43
CA VAL A 134 -2.85 -18.32 7.16
C VAL A 134 -2.58 -17.56 5.86
N PRO A 135 -2.05 -16.33 5.90
CA PRO A 135 -2.11 -15.41 4.75
C PRO A 135 -1.41 -15.95 3.49
N HIS A 136 -0.26 -16.60 3.64
CA HIS A 136 0.47 -17.19 2.50
C HIS A 136 -0.25 -18.40 1.85
N LYS A 137 -1.32 -18.91 2.48
CA LYS A 137 -2.19 -19.95 1.88
C LYS A 137 -3.39 -19.35 1.16
N VAL A 138 -3.86 -18.18 1.61
CA VAL A 138 -4.96 -17.45 0.96
C VAL A 138 -4.46 -16.70 -0.26
N TRP A 139 -3.28 -16.10 -0.17
CA TRP A 139 -2.63 -15.37 -1.26
C TRP A 139 -1.27 -16.01 -1.57
N PRO A 140 -1.28 -17.10 -2.36
CA PRO A 140 -0.05 -17.78 -2.77
C PRO A 140 0.72 -16.96 -3.80
N ASP A 141 2.05 -17.14 -3.85
CA ASP A 141 2.85 -16.67 -4.97
C ASP A 141 2.58 -17.56 -6.20
N CYS A 142 2.41 -16.95 -7.38
CA CYS A 142 2.30 -17.65 -8.66
C CYS A 142 3.67 -17.88 -9.29
N GLN A 143 3.76 -18.91 -10.13
CA GLN A 143 4.90 -19.08 -11.02
C GLN A 143 4.80 -18.07 -12.16
N ASP A 144 5.96 -17.67 -12.69
CA ASP A 144 6.02 -16.84 -13.88
C ASP A 144 5.22 -17.50 -15.02
N GLN A 145 4.50 -16.70 -15.81
CA GLN A 145 3.59 -17.15 -16.87
C GLN A 145 2.27 -17.82 -16.40
N GLN A 146 1.96 -17.86 -15.10
CA GLN A 146 0.63 -18.26 -14.63
C GLN A 146 -0.35 -17.08 -14.63
N HIS A 147 -1.64 -17.36 -14.64
CA HIS A 147 -2.70 -16.38 -14.51
C HIS A 147 -3.06 -16.19 -13.03
N VAL A 148 -3.26 -14.93 -12.62
CA VAL A 148 -3.76 -14.56 -11.29
C VAL A 148 -5.28 -14.45 -11.36
N CYS A 149 -5.97 -15.38 -10.70
CA CYS A 149 -7.41 -15.49 -10.75
C CYS A 149 -8.05 -15.29 -9.38
N GLN A 150 -9.30 -14.84 -9.38
CA GLN A 150 -10.16 -14.74 -8.21
C GLN A 150 -11.53 -15.32 -8.52
N ASP A 151 -11.97 -16.33 -7.78
CA ASP A 151 -13.32 -16.85 -7.92
C ASP A 151 -14.36 -15.82 -7.42
N ASN A 152 -15.20 -15.30 -8.31
CA ASN A 152 -16.17 -14.25 -7.98
C ASN A 152 -17.24 -14.68 -6.96
N ALA A 153 -17.52 -15.98 -6.82
CA ALA A 153 -18.53 -16.46 -5.88
C ALA A 153 -17.98 -16.59 -4.46
N THR A 154 -16.70 -16.97 -4.33
CA THR A 154 -16.05 -17.22 -3.04
C THR A 154 -15.01 -16.18 -2.64
N SER A 155 -14.68 -15.26 -3.55
CA SER A 155 -13.55 -14.33 -3.45
C SER A 155 -12.21 -15.02 -3.20
N THR A 156 -12.06 -16.28 -3.61
CA THR A 156 -10.82 -17.06 -3.39
C THR A 156 -9.81 -16.77 -4.48
N TRP A 157 -8.60 -16.39 -4.07
CA TRP A 157 -7.48 -16.16 -4.98
C TRP A 157 -6.70 -17.43 -5.28
N TYR A 158 -6.28 -17.61 -6.53
CA TYR A 158 -5.48 -18.77 -6.95
C TYR A 158 -4.67 -18.47 -8.22
N CYS A 159 -3.68 -19.34 -8.47
CA CYS A 159 -2.88 -19.31 -9.69
C CYS A 159 -3.37 -20.39 -10.65
N SER A 160 -3.41 -20.10 -11.94
CA SER A 160 -3.85 -21.00 -13.00
C SER A 160 -2.82 -21.08 -14.13
N ASP A 161 -2.62 -22.27 -14.70
CA ASP A 161 -1.78 -22.45 -15.91
C ASP A 161 -2.52 -22.06 -17.20
N SER A 162 -3.80 -21.69 -17.11
CA SER A 162 -4.64 -21.23 -18.21
C SER A 162 -5.39 -19.95 -17.84
N GLU A 163 -5.91 -19.27 -18.86
CA GLU A 163 -6.84 -18.14 -18.73
C GLU A 163 -7.91 -18.38 -17.65
N CYS A 164 -8.15 -17.37 -16.82
CA CYS A 164 -9.13 -17.40 -15.74
C CYS A 164 -10.56 -17.46 -16.29
N GLY A 165 -10.81 -16.74 -17.40
CA GLY A 165 -12.14 -16.47 -17.93
C GLY A 165 -12.88 -15.38 -17.15
N ALA A 166 -13.91 -14.79 -17.77
CA ALA A 166 -14.61 -13.61 -17.25
C ALA A 166 -15.24 -13.76 -15.85
N ALA A 167 -15.53 -14.98 -15.40
CA ALA A 167 -16.07 -15.24 -14.07
C ALA A 167 -14.98 -15.28 -12.97
N HIS A 168 -13.70 -15.33 -13.36
CA HIS A 168 -12.57 -15.47 -12.45
C HIS A 168 -11.46 -14.42 -12.66
N THR A 169 -11.57 -13.55 -13.68
CA THR A 169 -10.68 -12.42 -13.86
C THR A 169 -11.06 -11.30 -12.87
N PRO A 170 -10.15 -10.86 -11.97
CA PRO A 170 -10.44 -9.79 -11.04
C PRO A 170 -10.78 -8.47 -11.75
N THR A 171 -11.58 -7.62 -11.11
CA THR A 171 -11.94 -6.32 -11.69
C THR A 171 -10.69 -5.43 -11.86
N GLY A 172 -10.52 -4.87 -13.07
CA GLY A 172 -9.37 -4.04 -13.43
C GLY A 172 -8.14 -4.81 -13.91
N PHE A 173 -8.24 -6.14 -14.04
CA PHE A 173 -7.17 -7.01 -14.54
C PHE A 173 -7.50 -7.46 -15.97
N ASN A 174 -6.47 -7.62 -16.79
CA ASN A 174 -6.57 -8.36 -18.05
C ASN A 174 -6.28 -9.83 -17.76
N ASP A 175 -6.94 -10.74 -18.46
CA ASP A 175 -6.70 -12.19 -18.34
C ASP A 175 -5.43 -12.59 -19.10
N VAL A 176 -4.28 -12.20 -18.56
CA VAL A 176 -2.96 -12.44 -19.15
C VAL A 176 -2.01 -13.08 -18.13
N PRO A 177 -0.97 -13.80 -18.59
CA PRO A 177 0.05 -14.34 -17.72
C PRO A 177 0.75 -13.25 -16.90
N CYS A 178 0.99 -13.54 -15.62
CA CYS A 178 1.76 -12.70 -14.73
C CYS A 178 3.27 -12.73 -15.08
N ASN A 179 3.97 -11.70 -14.64
CA ASN A 179 5.40 -11.51 -14.81
C ASN A 179 6.06 -11.22 -13.45
N ALA A 180 6.91 -12.13 -13.00
CA ALA A 180 7.60 -12.03 -11.72
C ALA A 180 8.53 -10.81 -11.64
N SER A 181 9.12 -10.37 -12.76
CA SER A 181 9.97 -9.17 -12.79
C SER A 181 9.18 -7.88 -12.63
N ARG A 182 7.85 -7.94 -12.72
CA ARG A 182 6.92 -6.81 -12.56
C ARG A 182 6.06 -6.93 -11.30
N TYR A 183 6.40 -7.83 -10.39
CA TYR A 183 5.65 -8.09 -9.15
C TYR A 183 4.19 -8.51 -9.36
N THR A 184 3.80 -8.91 -10.57
CA THR A 184 2.42 -9.31 -10.85
C THR A 184 2.13 -10.77 -10.48
N CYS A 185 3.16 -11.57 -10.21
CA CYS A 185 3.02 -12.95 -9.74
C CYS A 185 3.04 -13.09 -8.22
N ASP A 186 3.43 -12.05 -7.48
CA ASP A 186 3.62 -12.17 -6.04
C ASP A 186 2.28 -12.22 -5.31
N GLY A 187 2.18 -13.04 -4.25
CA GLY A 187 0.98 -13.12 -3.43
C GLY A 187 0.63 -11.80 -2.75
N VAL A 188 1.59 -10.86 -2.64
CA VAL A 188 1.29 -9.49 -2.20
C VAL A 188 0.40 -8.73 -3.18
N LEU A 189 0.43 -9.01 -4.49
CA LEU A 189 -0.49 -8.42 -5.44
C LEU A 189 -1.94 -8.83 -5.11
N MET A 190 -2.18 -10.13 -4.91
CA MET A 190 -3.50 -10.64 -4.56
C MET A 190 -3.96 -10.06 -3.22
N PHE A 191 -3.06 -10.00 -2.24
CA PHE A 191 -3.34 -9.42 -0.93
C PHE A 191 -3.76 -7.95 -1.02
N LEU A 192 -3.06 -7.16 -1.84
CA LEU A 192 -3.36 -5.76 -2.09
C LEU A 192 -4.62 -5.53 -2.93
N ASN A 193 -5.08 -6.52 -3.69
CA ASN A 193 -6.27 -6.44 -4.51
C ASN A 193 -7.49 -7.14 -3.90
N ASP A 194 -7.35 -7.83 -2.78
CA ASP A 194 -8.46 -8.40 -2.02
C ASP A 194 -9.14 -7.31 -1.17
N ASN A 195 -10.39 -7.01 -1.49
CA ASN A 195 -11.21 -6.03 -0.76
C ASN A 195 -11.40 -6.40 0.71
N ARG A 196 -11.14 -7.65 1.14
CA ARG A 196 -11.21 -8.04 2.56
C ARG A 196 -9.86 -7.89 3.31
N ALA A 197 -8.77 -7.56 2.61
CA ALA A 197 -7.41 -7.66 3.15
C ALA A 197 -6.52 -6.40 3.00
N ALA A 198 -5.49 -6.46 2.15
CA ALA A 198 -4.49 -5.43 1.87
C ALA A 198 -5.03 -4.08 1.44
N LYS A 199 -6.11 -4.16 0.66
CA LYS A 199 -6.52 -3.08 -0.20
C LYS A 199 -6.89 -1.82 0.60
N PRO A 200 -6.40 -0.64 0.18
CA PRO A 200 -6.83 0.62 0.77
C PRO A 200 -8.37 0.73 0.76
N PRO A 201 -9.03 0.92 1.91
CA PRO A 201 -10.48 0.89 2.00
C PRO A 201 -11.20 1.86 1.06
N ASN A 202 -10.61 3.02 0.79
CA ASN A 202 -11.20 4.05 -0.07
C ASN A 202 -11.04 3.76 -1.58
N TYR A 203 -10.36 2.67 -1.95
CA TYR A 203 -10.03 2.33 -3.34
C TYR A 203 -10.47 0.92 -3.72
N GLU A 204 -11.46 0.36 -3.03
CA GLU A 204 -11.93 -1.01 -3.26
C GLU A 204 -12.45 -1.26 -4.69
N ASP A 205 -12.86 -0.21 -5.39
CA ASP A 205 -13.31 -0.27 -6.79
C ASP A 205 -12.15 -0.29 -7.82
N TYR A 206 -10.91 -0.03 -7.40
CA TYR A 206 -9.78 0.15 -8.31
C TYR A 206 -8.70 -0.91 -8.09
N PRO A 207 -8.04 -1.42 -9.14
CA PRO A 207 -6.89 -2.28 -8.97
C PRO A 207 -5.72 -1.54 -8.30
N VAL A 208 -4.94 -2.28 -7.53
CA VAL A 208 -3.69 -1.83 -6.93
C VAL A 208 -2.53 -2.41 -7.73
N GLU A 209 -1.70 -1.52 -8.26
CA GLU A 209 -0.49 -1.83 -9.01
C GLU A 209 0.74 -1.65 -8.12
N ILE A 210 1.62 -2.65 -8.13
CA ILE A 210 2.91 -2.58 -7.45
C ILE A 210 3.93 -1.99 -8.42
N VAL A 211 4.48 -0.82 -8.06
CA VAL A 211 5.41 -0.07 -8.91
C VAL A 211 6.80 -0.03 -8.30
N ASP A 212 7.83 -0.19 -9.11
CA ASP A 212 9.21 0.06 -8.69
C ASP A 212 9.85 1.21 -9.47
N GLU A 213 11.05 1.61 -9.05
CA GLU A 213 11.79 2.72 -9.68
C GLU A 213 12.19 2.39 -11.13
N VAL A 214 12.26 1.12 -11.52
CA VAL A 214 12.59 0.70 -12.88
C VAL A 214 11.35 0.88 -13.77
N LEU A 215 10.20 0.34 -13.37
CA LEU A 215 8.94 0.47 -14.09
C LEU A 215 8.53 1.94 -14.24
N CYS A 216 8.68 2.74 -13.17
CA CYS A 216 8.43 4.18 -13.25
C CYS A 216 9.34 4.87 -14.28
N ARG A 217 10.62 4.48 -14.36
CA ARG A 217 11.59 5.03 -15.33
C ARG A 217 11.32 4.58 -16.76
N GLU A 218 10.95 3.32 -16.96
CA GLU A 218 10.61 2.78 -18.28
C GLU A 218 9.40 3.48 -18.89
N GLU A 219 8.37 3.74 -18.08
CA GLU A 219 7.08 4.26 -18.56
C GLU A 219 7.02 5.79 -18.63
N TYR A 220 7.66 6.51 -17.69
CA TYR A 220 7.64 7.98 -17.65
C TYR A 220 8.95 8.65 -18.14
N GLY A 221 10.01 7.88 -18.38
CA GLY A 221 11.35 8.41 -18.65
C GLY A 221 12.07 8.90 -17.38
N GLU A 222 13.38 9.11 -17.47
CA GLU A 222 14.23 9.37 -16.29
C GLU A 222 13.85 10.64 -15.50
N GLU A 223 13.40 11.69 -16.18
CA GLU A 223 13.15 13.02 -15.58
C GLU A 223 11.81 13.07 -14.82
N GLU A 224 10.76 12.46 -15.35
CA GLU A 224 9.45 12.36 -14.68
C GLU A 224 9.44 11.26 -13.60
N ALA A 225 10.19 10.16 -13.79
CA ALA A 225 10.32 9.12 -12.78
C ALA A 225 11.03 9.62 -11.52
N ALA A 226 12.05 10.47 -11.66
CA ALA A 226 12.77 11.05 -10.53
C ALA A 226 11.90 12.01 -9.69
N THR A 227 10.89 12.65 -10.30
CA THR A 227 9.95 13.55 -9.61
C THR A 227 8.77 12.81 -8.99
N ARG A 228 8.35 11.67 -9.55
CA ARG A 228 7.24 10.84 -9.02
C ARG A 228 7.68 9.74 -8.05
N SER A 229 8.93 9.29 -8.12
CA SER A 229 9.54 8.42 -7.11
C SER A 229 9.91 9.30 -5.91
N VAL A 230 8.90 9.73 -5.15
CA VAL A 230 9.11 10.50 -3.94
C VAL A 230 9.77 9.58 -2.93
N ARG A 231 11.11 9.67 -2.87
CA ARG A 231 11.87 9.21 -1.71
C ARG A 231 11.27 9.90 -0.50
N PRO A 232 11.04 9.21 0.63
CA PRO A 232 10.99 9.89 1.90
C PRO A 232 12.36 10.56 2.03
N THR A 233 12.40 11.86 1.80
CA THR A 233 13.62 12.65 1.92
C THR A 233 13.97 12.56 3.40
N SER A 234 14.86 11.62 3.72
CA SER A 234 15.54 11.56 5.00
C SER A 234 16.46 12.77 5.05
N THR A 235 15.88 13.93 5.35
CA THR A 235 16.56 15.19 5.69
C THR A 235 17.52 14.98 6.88
N LEU A 236 17.43 13.84 7.56
CA LEU A 236 18.29 13.40 8.67
C LEU A 236 19.72 13.04 8.27
N ILE A 237 20.01 12.61 7.03
CA ILE A 237 21.37 12.16 6.67
C ILE A 237 22.31 13.35 6.36
N VAL A 238 21.77 14.45 5.80
CA VAL A 238 22.60 15.63 5.45
C VAL A 238 23.09 16.36 6.70
N VAL A 239 22.30 16.36 7.79
CA VAL A 239 22.68 17.02 9.05
C VAL A 239 23.83 16.30 9.76
N VAL A 240 23.89 14.96 9.71
CA VAL A 240 24.96 14.19 10.37
C VAL A 240 26.32 14.38 9.69
N VAL A 241 26.34 14.47 8.35
CA VAL A 241 27.59 14.72 7.61
C VAL A 241 28.07 16.16 7.84
N ALA A 242 27.17 17.14 7.87
CA ALA A 242 27.54 18.55 8.13
C ALA A 242 28.10 18.76 9.55
N LEU A 243 27.53 18.12 10.58
CA LEU A 243 28.05 18.21 11.95
C LEU A 243 29.42 17.51 12.11
N SER A 244 29.64 16.41 11.40
CA SER A 244 30.91 15.65 11.47
C SER A 244 32.09 16.47 10.90
N VAL A 245 31.83 17.25 9.83
CA VAL A 245 32.84 18.14 9.23
C VAL A 245 33.11 19.36 10.12
N ALA A 246 32.10 19.90 10.80
CA ALA A 246 32.28 21.03 11.72
C ALA A 246 33.09 20.66 12.97
N LEU A 247 32.90 19.44 13.52
CA LEU A 247 33.65 18.95 14.68
C LEU A 247 35.12 18.62 14.35
N ALA A 248 35.42 18.20 13.12
CA ALA A 248 36.81 17.93 12.70
C ALA A 248 37.67 19.21 12.56
N LEU A 249 37.03 20.37 12.33
CA LEU A 249 37.72 21.66 12.17
C LEU A 249 37.99 22.40 13.49
N GLN A 250 37.54 21.88 14.63
CA GLN A 250 37.71 22.52 15.95
C GLN A 250 38.81 21.93 16.82
N ASN A 251 39.66 21.03 16.30
CA ASN A 251 40.83 20.55 17.05
C ASN A 251 42.08 21.39 16.75
N PRO A 252 42.46 22.37 17.61
CA PRO A 252 43.76 23.00 17.51
C PRO A 252 44.85 21.99 17.87
N ILE A 253 45.75 21.76 16.92
CA ILE A 253 46.98 21.02 17.09
C ILE A 253 47.80 21.71 18.20
N HIS A 254 47.83 21.09 19.38
CA HIS A 254 48.72 21.50 20.47
C HIS A 254 50.07 20.79 20.26
N THR A 255 50.97 21.42 19.52
CA THR A 255 52.38 21.00 19.45
C THR A 255 53.11 21.47 20.71
N ARG A 256 53.71 20.53 21.43
CA ARG A 256 54.81 20.75 22.37
C ARG A 256 55.88 19.71 22.10
#